data_AF-A0AAF0C7P0-F1
#
_entry.id   AF-A0AAF0C7P0-F1
#
_cell.length_a   1.000
_cell.length_b   1.000
_cell.length_c   1.000
_cell.angle_alpha   90.00
_cell.angle_beta   90.00
_cell.angle_gamma   90.00
#
_symmetry.space_group_name_H-M   'P 1'
#
loop_
_entity.id
_entity.type
_entity.pdbx_description
1 polymer ?
#
loop_
_entity_poly.entity_id
_entity_poly.type
_entity_poly.pdbx_seq_one_letter_code
_entity_poly.pdbx_strand_id
1 'polypeptide(L)'
;MPDIEKTLNEAGVYGMPPHEMAEIRAQVYHRLEIRVSTPEALKQHLVYFMADYDIFRLSELRYYFPGDSKQELQIALEQLGYVCRTDIPGEQEPVWCPKFLQKKTVKSKLDRPRLGSQSYLDYLFYQTPQVKNPIGKQ
;
A
#
# COMPACT_ATOMS: atom_id res chain seq x y z
N MET A 1 -8.26 -19.26 -4.29
CA MET A 1 -9.14 -18.08 -4.20
C MET A 1 -9.11 -17.37 -5.54
N PRO A 2 -10.21 -16.77 -6.01
CA PRO A 2 -10.15 -15.86 -7.15
C PRO A 2 -9.12 -14.77 -6.88
N ASP A 3 -8.38 -14.38 -7.92
CA ASP A 3 -7.39 -13.31 -7.87
C ASP A 3 -8.14 -11.97 -7.67
N ILE A 4 -8.08 -11.43 -6.46
CA ILE A 4 -8.82 -10.21 -6.06
C ILE A 4 -8.29 -9.02 -6.86
N GLU A 5 -6.98 -8.96 -7.04
CA GLU A 5 -6.31 -7.96 -7.86
C GLU A 5 -6.82 -7.98 -9.30
N LYS A 6 -6.95 -9.16 -9.91
CA LYS A 6 -7.55 -9.29 -11.24
C LYS A 6 -9.01 -8.84 -11.27
N THR A 7 -9.80 -9.24 -10.28
CA THR A 7 -11.22 -8.86 -10.17
C THR A 7 -11.38 -7.35 -10.05
N LEU A 8 -10.51 -6.69 -9.26
CA LEU A 8 -10.50 -5.25 -9.08
C LEU A 8 -10.15 -4.53 -10.39
N ASN A 9 -9.14 -5.01 -11.11
CA ASN A 9 -8.79 -4.48 -12.42
C ASN A 9 -9.94 -4.60 -13.43
N GLU A 10 -10.60 -5.77 -13.49
CA GLU A 10 -11.78 -6.00 -14.35
C GLU A 10 -12.97 -5.12 -13.97
N ALA A 11 -13.10 -4.78 -12.69
CA ALA A 11 -14.10 -3.85 -12.17
C ALA A 11 -13.75 -2.36 -12.40
N GLY A 12 -12.65 -2.05 -13.08
CA GLY A 12 -12.24 -0.68 -13.39
C GLY A 12 -11.40 0.01 -12.32
N VAL A 13 -10.92 -0.71 -11.30
CA VAL A 13 -10.04 -0.18 -10.26
C VAL A 13 -8.60 -0.20 -10.76
N TYR A 14 -8.21 0.85 -11.50
CA TYR A 14 -6.84 1.05 -11.99
C TYR A 14 -6.60 2.52 -12.38
N GLY A 15 -5.35 2.85 -12.74
CA GLY A 15 -5.00 4.18 -13.25
C GLY A 15 -5.06 5.29 -12.19
N MET A 16 -5.08 4.92 -10.91
CA MET A 16 -5.04 5.82 -9.76
C MET A 16 -3.72 5.62 -9.00
N PRO A 17 -3.34 6.53 -8.08
CA PRO A 17 -2.13 6.38 -7.28
C PRO A 17 -2.08 5.01 -6.56
N PRO A 18 -0.89 4.38 -6.45
CA PRO A 18 -0.79 3.03 -5.87
C PRO A 18 -1.36 2.92 -4.45
N HIS A 19 -1.20 3.95 -3.62
CA HIS A 19 -1.75 3.96 -2.27
C HIS A 19 -3.29 3.94 -2.26
N GLU A 20 -3.96 4.55 -3.25
CA GLU A 20 -5.42 4.51 -3.37
C GLU A 20 -5.88 3.11 -3.83
N MET A 21 -5.19 2.52 -4.81
CA MET A 21 -5.45 1.13 -5.24
C MET A 21 -5.30 0.15 -4.08
N ALA A 22 -4.28 0.34 -3.24
CA ALA A 22 -4.02 -0.47 -2.07
C ALA A 22 -5.10 -0.31 -0.99
N GLU A 23 -5.61 0.91 -0.77
CA GLU A 23 -6.71 1.15 0.17
C GLU A 23 -8.04 0.54 -0.30
N ILE A 24 -8.36 0.62 -1.60
CA ILE A 24 -9.56 -0.03 -2.15
C ILE A 24 -9.49 -1.55 -1.97
N ARG A 25 -8.35 -2.14 -2.34
CA ARG A 25 -8.07 -3.56 -2.10
C ARG A 25 -8.24 -3.90 -0.62
N ALA A 26 -7.77 -3.03 0.28
CA ALA A 26 -7.87 -3.28 1.70
C ALA A 26 -9.31 -3.22 2.25
N GLN A 27 -10.14 -2.34 1.71
CA GLN A 27 -11.57 -2.31 2.04
C GLN A 27 -12.28 -3.59 1.60
N VAL A 28 -11.90 -4.16 0.45
CA VAL A 28 -12.44 -5.44 0.00
C VAL A 28 -12.04 -6.56 0.95
N TYR A 29 -10.76 -6.68 1.31
CA TYR A 29 -10.33 -7.69 2.28
C TYR A 29 -10.99 -7.54 3.64
N HIS A 30 -11.11 -6.31 4.14
CA HIS A 30 -11.80 -6.03 5.39
C HIS A 30 -13.25 -6.53 5.39
N ARG A 31 -14.00 -6.25 4.31
CA ARG A 31 -15.38 -6.73 4.14
C ARG A 31 -15.49 -8.24 4.00
N LEU A 32 -14.45 -8.90 3.50
CA LEU A 32 -14.35 -10.36 3.41
C LEU A 32 -13.83 -10.99 4.71
N GLU A 33 -13.62 -10.19 5.77
CA GLU A 33 -13.05 -10.60 7.06
C GLU A 33 -11.64 -11.23 6.94
N ILE A 34 -10.93 -10.91 5.86
CA ILE A 34 -9.56 -11.34 5.61
C ILE A 34 -8.62 -10.28 6.20
N ARG A 35 -8.20 -10.48 7.44
CA ARG A 35 -7.24 -9.61 8.14
C ARG A 35 -6.13 -10.44 8.78
N VAL A 36 -4.97 -9.84 8.95
CA VAL A 36 -3.80 -10.54 9.53
C VAL A 36 -3.86 -10.56 11.05
N SER A 37 -4.45 -9.53 11.65
CA SER A 37 -4.42 -9.36 13.11
C SER A 37 -5.83 -9.30 13.70
N THR A 38 -5.98 -9.80 14.93
CA THR A 38 -7.04 -9.30 15.79
C THR A 38 -6.68 -7.87 16.23
N PRO A 39 -7.65 -7.03 16.64
CA PRO A 39 -7.37 -5.69 17.14
C PRO A 39 -6.28 -5.67 18.23
N GLU A 40 -6.23 -6.70 19.09
CA GLU A 40 -5.25 -6.86 20.17
C GLU A 40 -3.85 -7.22 19.64
N ALA A 41 -3.76 -8.03 18.59
CA ALA A 41 -2.49 -8.49 18.02
C ALA A 41 -1.85 -7.47 17.06
N LEU A 42 -2.63 -6.50 16.54
CA LEU A 42 -2.19 -5.56 15.50
C LEU A 42 -0.91 -4.81 15.87
N LYS A 43 -0.83 -4.30 17.09
CA LYS A 43 0.34 -3.55 17.56
C LYS A 43 1.61 -4.40 17.56
N GLN A 44 1.50 -5.67 17.95
CA GLN A 44 2.63 -6.58 17.98
C GLN A 44 3.10 -6.93 16.57
N HIS A 45 2.17 -7.21 15.65
CA HIS A 45 2.50 -7.44 14.25
C HIS A 45 3.15 -6.22 13.59
N LEU A 46 2.68 -5.01 13.90
CA LEU A 46 3.32 -3.77 13.46
C LEU A 46 4.75 -3.66 13.99
N VAL A 47 5.00 -4.00 15.26
CA VAL A 47 6.36 -4.00 15.82
C VAL A 47 7.28 -4.95 15.06
N TYR A 48 6.82 -6.16 14.72
CA TYR A 48 7.62 -7.09 13.91
C TYR A 48 7.87 -6.55 12.51
N PHE A 49 6.85 -6.04 11.83
CA PHE A 49 6.99 -5.43 10.51
C PHE A 49 7.98 -4.26 10.51
N MET A 50 7.92 -3.40 11.53
CA MET A 50 8.82 -2.25 11.67
C MET A 50 10.25 -2.63 12.03
N ALA A 51 10.48 -3.83 12.58
CA ALA A 51 11.84 -4.33 12.84
C ALA A 51 12.58 -4.61 11.53
N ASP A 52 11.85 -5.08 10.51
CA ASP A 52 12.37 -5.32 9.16
C ASP A 52 12.36 -4.04 8.29
N TYR A 53 11.35 -3.18 8.50
CA TYR A 53 11.12 -2.00 7.68
C TYR A 53 10.83 -0.76 8.53
N ASP A 54 11.87 0.00 8.86
CA ASP A 54 11.72 1.20 9.68
C ASP A 54 11.06 2.39 8.95
N ILE A 55 10.97 2.31 7.61
CA ILE A 55 10.29 3.28 6.74
C ILE A 55 9.61 2.52 5.61
N PHE A 56 8.35 2.86 5.35
CA PHE A 56 7.54 2.17 4.36
C PHE A 56 6.46 3.07 3.75
N ARG A 57 6.10 2.74 2.51
CA ARG A 57 5.01 3.41 1.79
C ARG A 57 3.66 2.84 2.23
N LEU A 58 2.58 3.60 2.06
CA LEU A 58 1.25 3.12 2.43
C LEU A 58 0.87 1.82 1.72
N SER A 59 1.16 1.69 0.43
CA SER A 59 0.88 0.44 -0.31
C SER A 59 1.72 -0.74 0.17
N GLU A 60 2.92 -0.52 0.72
CA GLU A 60 3.73 -1.57 1.34
C GLU A 60 3.11 -2.01 2.68
N LEU A 61 2.60 -1.07 3.48
CA LEU A 61 1.84 -1.39 4.69
C LEU A 61 0.62 -2.26 4.34
N ARG A 62 -0.12 -1.91 3.27
CA ARG A 62 -1.30 -2.66 2.81
C ARG A 62 -0.97 -4.01 2.18
N TYR A 63 0.27 -4.25 1.80
CA TYR A 63 0.69 -5.59 1.40
C TYR A 63 0.72 -6.54 2.62
N TYR A 64 1.27 -6.08 3.74
CA TYR A 64 1.39 -6.85 4.98
C TYR A 64 0.13 -6.86 5.85
N PHE A 65 -0.66 -5.79 5.79
CA PHE A 65 -1.93 -5.63 6.53
C PHE A 65 -3.08 -5.45 5.55
N PRO A 66 -3.44 -6.51 4.80
CA PRO A 66 -4.32 -6.43 3.65
C PRO A 66 -5.76 -6.08 4.01
N GLY A 67 -6.26 -6.35 5.21
CA GLY A 67 -7.66 -6.04 5.59
C GLY A 67 -7.85 -5.43 6.97
N ASP A 68 -6.75 -5.10 7.66
CA ASP A 68 -6.78 -4.39 8.94
C ASP A 68 -7.30 -2.95 8.73
N SER A 69 -8.05 -2.40 9.69
CA SER A 69 -8.68 -1.09 9.51
C SER A 69 -7.65 0.02 9.34
N LYS A 70 -7.93 0.98 8.44
CA LYS A 70 -7.11 2.18 8.26
C LYS A 70 -6.94 2.94 9.57
N GLN A 71 -8.03 3.07 10.34
CA GLN A 71 -8.04 3.81 11.59
C GLN A 71 -7.23 3.09 12.66
N GLU A 72 -7.37 1.76 12.77
CA GLU A 72 -6.63 0.95 13.75
C GLU A 72 -5.13 0.99 13.46
N LEU A 73 -4.74 0.83 12.18
CA LEU A 73 -3.35 0.95 11.73
C LEU A 73 -2.78 2.33 12.05
N GLN A 74 -3.52 3.40 11.74
CA GLN A 74 -3.09 4.76 12.01
C GLN A 74 -2.85 5.00 13.51
N ILE A 75 -3.82 4.64 14.36
CA ILE A 75 -3.71 4.81 15.82
C ILE A 75 -2.51 4.02 16.35
N ALA A 76 -2.34 2.78 15.91
CA ALA A 76 -1.24 1.94 16.38
C ALA A 76 0.12 2.49 15.96
N LEU A 77 0.27 2.97 14.71
CA LEU A 77 1.50 3.59 14.22
C LEU A 77 1.83 4.89 14.98
N GLU A 78 0.84 5.74 15.21
CA GLU A 78 1.01 6.98 15.98
C GLU A 78 1.45 6.68 17.43
N GLN A 79 0.86 5.67 18.07
CA GLN A 79 1.27 5.20 19.41
C GLN A 79 2.69 4.64 19.44
N LEU A 80 3.19 4.13 18.30
CA LEU A 80 4.55 3.62 18.14
C LEU A 80 5.55 4.73 17.74
N GLY A 81 5.11 5.99 17.70
CA GLY A 81 5.96 7.14 17.42
C GLY A 81 6.20 7.39 15.92
N TYR A 82 5.41 6.77 15.05
CA TYR A 82 5.45 6.98 13.61
C TYR A 82 4.50 8.11 13.20
N VAL A 83 4.82 8.76 12.09
CA VAL A 83 3.99 9.78 11.45
C VAL A 83 3.86 9.50 9.97
N CYS A 84 2.72 9.85 9.41
CA CYS A 84 2.47 9.79 7.98
C CYS A 84 2.94 11.10 7.31
N ARG A 85 3.88 11.00 6.38
CA ARG A 85 4.45 12.12 5.64
C ARG A 85 4.06 12.05 4.18
N THR A 86 3.54 13.16 3.67
CA THR A 86 3.22 13.37 2.25
C THR A 86 4.18 14.33 1.57
N ASP A 87 5.19 14.82 2.32
CA ASP A 87 6.10 15.89 1.91
C ASP A 87 7.52 15.39 1.58
N ILE A 88 7.64 14.10 1.23
CA ILE A 88 8.89 13.43 0.86
C ILE A 88 9.17 13.62 -0.63
N PRO A 89 10.29 14.26 -1.02
CA PRO A 89 10.56 14.57 -2.42
C PRO A 89 10.73 13.33 -3.29
N GLY A 90 9.96 13.24 -4.37
CA GLY A 90 10.00 12.15 -5.35
C GLY A 90 9.11 10.96 -5.00
N GLU A 91 8.48 10.95 -3.82
CA GLU A 91 7.49 9.94 -3.46
C GLU A 91 6.10 10.41 -3.87
N GLN A 92 5.34 9.50 -4.49
CA GLN A 92 3.98 9.75 -4.96
C GLN A 92 2.92 9.25 -3.97
N GLU A 93 3.36 8.73 -2.82
CA GLU A 93 2.50 8.11 -1.84
C GLU A 93 2.84 8.61 -0.43
N PRO A 94 1.85 8.56 0.48
CA PRO A 94 2.13 8.76 1.89
C PRO A 94 3.14 7.72 2.41
N VAL A 95 4.11 8.20 3.18
CA VAL A 95 5.17 7.40 3.78
C VAL A 95 5.03 7.43 5.28
N TRP A 96 5.09 6.26 5.92
CA TRP A 96 5.18 6.15 7.36
C TRP A 96 6.65 6.06 7.79
N CYS A 97 7.03 6.89 8.76
CA CYS A 97 8.37 6.90 9.32
C CYS A 97 8.37 7.40 10.78
N PRO A 98 9.43 7.14 11.56
CA PRO A 98 9.61 7.74 12.88
C PRO A 98 9.56 9.27 12.83
N LYS A 99 8.90 9.88 13.82
CA LYS A 99 8.55 11.32 13.86
C LYS A 99 9.70 12.30 13.59
N PHE A 100 10.92 11.96 14.00
CA PHE A 100 12.07 12.87 13.97
C PHE A 100 13.04 12.62 12.81
N LEU A 101 12.71 11.73 11.86
CA LEU A 101 13.59 11.48 10.72
C LEU A 101 13.59 12.63 9.70
N GLN A 102 14.78 12.96 9.24
CA GLN A 102 14.98 13.95 8.18
C GLN A 102 14.49 13.41 6.84
N LYS A 103 13.90 14.28 6.01
CA LYS A 103 13.39 13.93 4.67
C LYS A 103 14.42 13.20 3.80
N LYS A 104 15.69 13.63 3.86
CA LYS A 104 16.79 13.02 3.10
C LYS A 104 17.04 11.58 3.53
N THR A 105 17.00 11.30 4.83
CA THR A 105 17.13 9.95 5.38
C THR A 105 15.97 9.07 4.95
N VAL A 106 14.73 9.60 5.04
CA VAL A 106 13.53 8.90 4.58
C VAL A 106 13.65 8.50 3.12
N LYS A 107 14.01 9.46 2.25
CA LYS A 107 14.22 9.21 0.82
C LYS A 107 15.30 8.15 0.57
N SER A 108 16.45 8.26 1.23
CA SER A 108 17.56 7.31 1.05
C SER A 108 17.19 5.88 1.45
N LYS A 109 16.36 5.70 2.47
CA LYS A 109 15.90 4.37 2.90
C LYS A 109 14.79 3.79 2.03
N LEU A 110 14.05 4.65 1.34
CA LEU A 110 13.04 4.27 0.37
C LEU A 110 13.62 3.94 -1.02
N ASP A 111 14.91 4.21 -1.24
CA ASP A 111 15.67 3.84 -2.46
C ASP A 111 16.03 2.35 -2.46
N ARG A 112 15.01 1.52 -2.20
CA ARG A 112 15.05 0.07 -2.23
C ARG A 112 13.91 -0.42 -3.12
N PRO A 113 13.95 -1.67 -3.62
CA PRO A 113 12.80 -2.28 -4.26
C PRO A 113 11.56 -2.17 -3.36
N ARG A 114 10.43 -1.89 -4.00
CA ARG A 114 9.14 -1.80 -3.33
C ARG A 114 8.73 -3.17 -2.79
N LEU A 115 8.15 -3.20 -1.59
CA LEU A 115 7.65 -4.44 -1.00
C LEU A 115 6.36 -4.89 -1.67
N GLY A 116 6.27 -6.19 -1.95
CA GLY A 116 5.10 -6.81 -2.57
C GLY A 116 5.44 -8.06 -3.37
N SER A 117 4.45 -8.91 -3.62
CA SER A 117 4.56 -9.93 -4.67
C SER A 117 4.45 -9.27 -6.05
N GLN A 118 4.98 -9.92 -7.08
CA GLN A 118 4.87 -9.41 -8.45
C GLN A 118 3.42 -9.15 -8.85
N SER A 119 2.49 -10.05 -8.53
CA SER A 119 1.05 -9.88 -8.80
C SER A 119 0.46 -8.64 -8.13
N TYR A 120 0.86 -8.35 -6.91
CA TYR A 120 0.40 -7.17 -6.19
C TYR A 120 0.95 -5.89 -6.81
N LEU A 121 2.24 -5.89 -7.19
CA LEU A 121 2.85 -4.75 -7.87
C LEU A 121 2.23 -4.53 -9.25
N ASP A 122 1.99 -5.60 -10.02
CA ASP A 122 1.33 -5.53 -11.33
C ASP A 122 -0.07 -4.93 -11.22
N TYR A 123 -0.80 -5.23 -10.13
CA TYR A 123 -2.06 -4.58 -9.80
C TYR A 123 -1.89 -3.10 -9.50
N LEU A 124 -1.02 -2.73 -8.56
CA LEU A 124 -0.79 -1.34 -8.16
C LEU A 124 -0.38 -0.43 -9.31
N PHE A 125 0.29 -0.98 -10.31
CA PHE A 125 0.78 -0.25 -11.48
C PHE A 125 0.04 -0.64 -12.76
N TYR A 126 -1.13 -1.28 -12.64
CA TYR A 126 -1.92 -1.66 -13.79
C TYR A 126 -2.36 -0.42 -14.55
N GLN A 127 -1.96 -0.37 -15.82
CA GLN A 127 -2.47 0.58 -16.80
C GLN A 127 -3.29 -0.22 -17.80
N THR A 128 -4.43 0.33 -18.22
CA THR A 128 -5.19 -0.31 -19.29
C THR A 128 -4.30 -0.50 -20.50
N PRO A 129 -4.39 -1.67 -21.17
CA PRO A 129 -3.84 -1.79 -22.50
C PRO A 129 -4.43 -0.65 -23.33
N GLN A 130 -3.56 0.21 -23.88
CA GLN A 130 -3.96 1.20 -24.88
C GLN A 130 -4.83 0.46 -25.88
N VAL A 131 -6.12 0.81 -25.96
CA VAL A 131 -6.96 0.32 -27.04
C VAL A 131 -6.28 0.86 -28.29
N LYS A 132 -5.53 0.00 -28.99
CA LYS A 132 -5.13 0.26 -30.36
C LYS A 132 -6.44 0.31 -31.11
N ASN A 133 -7.10 1.47 -31.12
CA ASN A 133 -8.12 1.76 -32.10
C ASN A 133 -7.43 1.46 -33.43
N PRO A 134 -7.88 0.45 -34.20
CA PRO A 134 -7.40 0.33 -35.56
C PRO A 134 -7.82 1.62 -36.25
N ILE A 135 -6.87 2.53 -36.41
CA ILE A 135 -7.02 3.70 -37.26
C ILE A 135 -7.22 3.12 -38.67
N GLY A 136 -8.48 3.12 -39.07
CA GLY A 136 -9.08 2.93 -40.39
C GLY A 136 -8.33 2.17 -41.47
N LYS A 137 -9.04 1.27 -42.14
CA LYS A 137 -9.14 1.33 -43.60
C LYS A 137 -10.57 1.00 -44.07
N GLN A 138 -11.18 2.04 -44.65
CA GLN A 138 -12.21 2.09 -45.70
C GLN A 138 -13.62 1.59 -45.39
#